data_AF-X1BI90-F1
#
_entry.id   AF-X1BI90-F1
#
_cell.length_a   1.000
_cell.length_b   1.000
_cell.length_c   1.000
_cell.angle_alpha   90.00
_cell.angle_beta   90.00
_cell.angle_gamma   90.00
#
_symmetry.space_group_name_H-M   'P 1'
#
loop_
_entity.id
_entity.type
_entity.pdbx_description
1 polymer ?
#
loop_
_entity_poly.entity_id
_entity_poly.type
_entity_poly.pdbx_seq_one_letter_code
_entity_poly.pdbx_strand_id
1 'polypeptide(L)'
;PNRYREASGTSGIKAALNGVLNFSVQDGWWLEGYKMNPLAGWAIGPDDSNPNDPGVSNDWDIDANAIYETIENEIIPTYMDHDEWIFKQKNAISLAAYFNTHRMVEEYAEKAYKLKRQKPWKFIE
;
A
#
# COMPACT_ATOMS: atom_id res chain seq x y z
N PRO A 1 -11.68 4.06 -4.68
CA PRO A 1 -11.89 3.05 -5.76
C PRO A 1 -13.00 2.09 -5.32
N ASN A 2 -13.64 1.37 -6.23
CA ASN A 2 -14.54 0.28 -5.82
C ASN A 2 -13.68 -0.98 -5.64
N ARG A 3 -13.93 -1.75 -4.59
CA ARG A 3 -13.23 -3.01 -4.32
C ARG A 3 -13.26 -3.92 -5.54
N TYR A 4 -12.18 -4.65 -5.75
CA TYR A 4 -11.95 -5.60 -6.84
C TYR A 4 -11.91 -4.97 -8.25
N ARG A 5 -11.71 -3.65 -8.36
CA ARG A 5 -11.58 -2.98 -9.67
C ARG A 5 -10.18 -2.46 -9.93
N GLU A 6 -9.29 -2.54 -8.95
CA GLU A 6 -7.89 -2.18 -9.10
C GLU A 6 -6.99 -3.43 -8.96
N ALA A 7 -6.21 -3.72 -10.00
CA ALA A 7 -5.29 -4.86 -9.95
C ALA A 7 -4.04 -4.57 -9.07
N SER A 8 -3.61 -3.32 -8.98
CA SER A 8 -2.43 -2.91 -8.21
C SER A 8 -2.51 -1.42 -7.84
N GLY A 9 -1.74 -0.55 -8.50
CA GLY A 9 -1.77 0.89 -8.22
C GLY A 9 -0.39 1.44 -7.87
N THR A 10 0.44 1.71 -8.88
CA THR A 10 1.82 2.20 -8.64
C THR A 10 1.89 3.65 -8.18
N SER A 11 0.84 4.44 -8.41
CA SER A 11 0.75 5.82 -7.91
C SER A 11 0.66 5.88 -6.39
N GLY A 12 -0.11 4.98 -5.77
CA GLY A 12 -0.17 4.89 -4.31
C GLY A 12 1.18 4.53 -3.68
N ILE A 13 1.93 3.61 -4.32
CA ILE A 13 3.30 3.27 -3.92
C ILE A 13 4.21 4.50 -3.98
N LYS A 14 4.14 5.28 -5.08
CA LYS A 14 4.93 6.51 -5.24
C LYS A 14 4.58 7.56 -4.19
N ALA A 15 3.29 7.69 -3.86
CA ALA A 15 2.83 8.61 -2.82
C ALA A 15 3.38 8.22 -1.44
N ALA A 16 3.28 6.94 -1.08
CA ALA A 16 3.82 6.40 0.16
C ALA A 16 5.35 6.59 0.29
N LEU A 17 6.08 6.43 -0.82
CA LEU A 17 7.52 6.67 -0.86
C LEU A 17 7.90 8.13 -0.58
N ASN A 18 6.99 9.07 -0.84
CA ASN A 18 7.15 10.49 -0.51
C ASN A 18 6.53 10.86 0.85
N GLY A 19 6.21 9.87 1.69
CA GLY A 19 5.64 10.09 3.02
C GLY A 19 4.15 10.43 3.03
N VAL A 20 3.45 10.28 1.89
CA VAL A 20 1.99 10.46 1.88
C VAL A 20 1.33 9.22 2.48
N LEU A 21 0.51 9.43 3.51
CA LEU A 21 -0.27 8.36 4.13
C LEU A 21 -1.41 7.93 3.21
N ASN A 22 -1.64 6.63 3.08
CA ASN A 22 -2.76 6.13 2.29
C ASN A 22 -4.04 6.10 3.10
N PHE A 23 -5.13 6.49 2.46
CA PHE A 23 -6.48 6.32 2.98
C PHE A 23 -7.36 5.85 1.82
N SER A 24 -7.63 4.56 1.77
CA SER A 24 -8.30 3.91 0.63
C SER A 24 -8.99 2.62 1.08
N VAL A 25 -9.91 2.12 0.26
CA VAL A 25 -10.41 0.74 0.38
C VAL A 25 -9.26 -0.25 0.18
N GLN A 26 -9.37 -1.43 0.80
CA GLN A 26 -8.39 -2.51 0.68
C GLN A 26 -8.47 -3.21 -0.69
N ASP A 27 -8.10 -2.48 -1.75
CA ASP A 27 -8.06 -2.98 -3.13
C ASP A 27 -6.67 -2.73 -3.75
N GLY A 28 -6.37 -3.48 -4.81
CA GLY A 28 -5.09 -3.37 -5.51
C GLY A 28 -3.87 -3.55 -4.61
N TRP A 29 -2.90 -2.65 -4.71
CA TRP A 29 -1.65 -2.70 -3.94
C TRP A 29 -1.88 -2.41 -2.45
N TRP A 30 -2.94 -1.64 -2.13
CA TRP A 30 -3.18 -1.20 -0.76
C TRP A 30 -3.62 -2.36 0.13
N LEU A 31 -4.31 -3.36 -0.42
CA LEU A 31 -4.62 -4.60 0.29
C LEU A 31 -3.35 -5.30 0.80
N GLU A 32 -2.31 -5.43 -0.04
CA GLU A 32 -1.02 -6.01 0.37
C GLU A 32 -0.29 -5.07 1.34
N GLY A 33 -0.21 -3.77 0.99
CA GLY A 33 0.51 -2.78 1.79
C GLY A 33 -0.04 -2.62 3.21
N TYR A 34 -1.36 -2.53 3.36
CA TYR A 34 -2.03 -2.37 4.65
C TYR A 34 -1.84 -3.60 5.54
N LYS A 35 -1.92 -4.82 4.98
CA LYS A 35 -1.62 -6.07 5.71
C LYS A 35 -0.17 -6.14 6.19
N MET A 36 0.78 -5.66 5.38
CA MET A 36 2.20 -5.65 5.73
C MET A 36 2.52 -4.60 6.81
N ASN A 37 1.92 -3.41 6.73
CA ASN A 37 2.12 -2.35 7.70
C ASN A 37 0.88 -1.43 7.84
N PRO A 38 -0.02 -1.71 8.80
CA PRO A 38 -1.22 -0.89 9.00
C PRO A 38 -0.90 0.51 9.56
N LEU A 39 0.32 0.76 10.05
CA LEU A 39 0.73 2.08 10.52
C LEU A 39 0.92 3.08 9.37
N ALA A 40 1.08 2.61 8.13
CA ALA A 40 1.33 3.45 6.94
C ALA A 40 0.10 4.22 6.42
N GLY A 41 -1.07 4.06 7.05
CA GLY A 41 -2.30 4.70 6.59
C GLY A 41 -3.55 4.17 7.28
N TRP A 42 -4.67 4.18 6.55
CA TRP A 42 -5.98 3.72 7.00
C TRP A 42 -6.71 2.98 5.88
N ALA A 43 -7.50 1.98 6.26
CA ALA A 43 -8.37 1.24 5.36
C ALA A 43 -9.82 1.71 5.50
N ILE A 44 -10.53 1.83 4.37
CA ILE A 44 -11.95 2.18 4.34
C ILE A 44 -12.80 0.91 4.30
N GLY A 45 -13.83 0.86 5.16
CA GLY A 45 -14.85 -0.18 5.18
C GLY A 45 -14.35 -1.54 5.69
N PRO A 46 -15.08 -2.64 5.39
CA PRO A 46 -14.80 -3.95 5.97
C PRO A 46 -13.44 -4.51 5.56
N ASP A 47 -12.94 -5.45 6.36
CA ASP A 47 -11.68 -6.13 6.07
C ASP A 47 -11.82 -7.05 4.85
N ASP A 48 -11.19 -6.65 3.74
CA ASP A 48 -11.15 -7.41 2.49
C ASP A 48 -10.02 -8.46 2.50
N SER A 49 -9.64 -8.94 3.69
CA SER A 49 -8.57 -9.91 3.81
C SER A 49 -8.97 -11.31 3.30
N ASN A 50 -10.28 -11.61 3.31
CA ASN A 50 -10.89 -12.85 2.87
C ASN A 50 -11.88 -12.60 1.70
N PRO A 51 -11.51 -12.96 0.46
CA PRO A 51 -12.35 -12.74 -0.72
C PRO A 51 -13.67 -13.53 -0.72
N ASN A 52 -13.78 -14.55 0.13
CA ASN A 52 -14.99 -15.37 0.25
C ASN A 52 -15.90 -14.91 1.38
N ASP A 53 -15.58 -13.81 2.06
CA ASP A 53 -16.44 -13.24 3.08
C ASP A 53 -17.68 -12.59 2.42
N PRO A 54 -18.89 -13.12 2.66
CA PRO A 54 -20.11 -12.56 2.08
C PRO A 54 -20.43 -11.14 2.57
N GLY A 55 -19.78 -10.68 3.65
CA GLY A 55 -19.90 -9.33 4.20
C GLY A 55 -19.08 -8.28 3.46
N VAL A 56 -18.15 -8.66 2.58
CA VAL A 56 -17.32 -7.72 1.83
C VAL A 56 -18.04 -7.35 0.53
N SER A 57 -18.64 -6.16 0.50
CA SER A 57 -19.33 -5.65 -0.68
C SER A 57 -19.02 -4.16 -0.93
N ASN A 58 -19.35 -3.67 -2.13
CA ASN A 58 -19.28 -2.25 -2.46
C ASN A 58 -20.56 -1.55 -1.96
N ASP A 59 -20.74 -1.50 -0.65
CA ASP A 59 -21.83 -0.75 0.00
C ASP A 59 -21.36 0.69 0.28
N TRP A 60 -21.93 1.63 -0.47
CA TRP A 60 -21.58 3.04 -0.40
C TRP A 60 -21.94 3.68 0.94
N ASP A 61 -23.01 3.23 1.60
CA ASP A 61 -23.43 3.81 2.88
C ASP A 61 -22.50 3.37 4.00
N ILE A 62 -22.06 2.11 3.98
CA ILE A 62 -21.05 1.58 4.92
C ILE A 62 -19.71 2.29 4.70
N ASP A 63 -19.26 2.40 3.45
CA ASP A 63 -17.99 3.05 3.13
C ASP A 63 -18.02 4.54 3.47
N ALA A 64 -19.13 5.23 3.22
CA ALA A 64 -19.28 6.64 3.58
C ALA A 64 -19.20 6.85 5.10
N ASN A 65 -19.90 6.03 5.89
CA ASN A 65 -19.83 6.10 7.34
C ASN A 65 -18.42 5.84 7.86
N ALA A 66 -17.75 4.79 7.35
CA ALA A 66 -16.36 4.50 7.70
C ALA A 66 -15.42 5.67 7.35
N ILE A 67 -15.64 6.33 6.21
CA ILE A 67 -14.84 7.51 5.84
C ILE A 67 -14.99 8.63 6.87
N TYR A 68 -16.22 8.98 7.24
CA TYR A 68 -16.46 10.05 8.20
C TYR A 68 -15.92 9.71 9.58
N GLU A 69 -16.16 8.49 10.05
CA GLU A 69 -15.68 8.02 11.36
C GLU A 69 -14.15 8.03 11.44
N THR A 70 -13.45 7.48 10.44
CA THR A 70 -11.98 7.46 10.42
C THR A 70 -11.41 8.88 10.28
N ILE A 71 -12.02 9.77 9.50
CA ILE A 71 -11.54 11.16 9.40
C ILE A 71 -11.67 11.86 10.76
N GLU A 72 -12.84 11.79 11.38
CA GLU A 72 -13.16 12.52 12.61
C GLU A 72 -12.38 11.98 13.81
N ASN A 73 -12.35 10.66 13.97
CA ASN A 73 -11.85 10.03 15.20
C ASN A 73 -10.38 9.59 15.10
N GLU A 74 -9.82 9.45 13.90
CA GLU A 74 -8.45 8.97 13.72
C GLU A 74 -7.56 9.96 12.98
N ILE A 75 -7.91 10.33 11.74
CA ILE A 75 -7.02 11.14 10.88
C ILE A 75 -6.83 12.54 11.44
N ILE A 76 -7.91 13.23 11.79
CA ILE A 76 -7.82 14.60 12.33
C ILE A 76 -7.02 14.62 13.64
N PRO A 77 -7.32 13.81 14.66
CA PRO A 77 -6.52 13.75 15.89
C PRO A 77 -5.04 13.43 15.63
N THR A 78 -4.76 12.44 14.77
CA THR A 78 -3.39 12.06 14.41
C THR A 78 -2.66 13.19 13.68
N TYR A 79 -3.34 13.92 12.80
CA TYR A 79 -2.74 15.05 12.09
C TYR A 79 -2.38 16.21 13.02
N MET A 80 -3.16 16.41 14.10
CA MET A 80 -2.87 17.43 15.12
C MET A 80 -1.70 17.05 16.02
N ASP A 81 -1.37 15.76 16.13
CA ASP A 81 -0.15 15.27 16.77
C ASP A 81 0.97 15.13 15.74
N HIS A 82 1.87 16.11 15.72
CA HIS A 82 2.93 16.18 14.72
C HIS A 82 3.91 14.99 14.78
N ASP A 83 4.21 14.49 15.98
CA ASP A 83 5.16 13.39 16.16
C ASP A 83 4.55 12.07 15.68
N GLU A 84 3.28 11.83 16.00
CA GLU A 84 2.54 10.66 15.51
C GLU A 84 2.36 10.71 13.99
N TRP A 85 2.06 11.89 13.43
CA TRP A 85 1.97 12.05 11.98
C TRP A 85 3.30 11.71 11.30
N ILE A 86 4.42 12.25 11.77
CA ILE A 86 5.77 11.93 11.25
C ILE A 86 6.09 10.44 11.42
N PHE A 87 5.71 9.84 12.55
CA PHE A 87 5.90 8.42 12.79
C PHE A 87 5.17 7.58 11.73
N LYS A 88 3.91 7.90 11.42
CA LYS A 88 3.18 7.26 10.32
C LYS A 88 3.82 7.53 8.95
N GLN A 89 4.31 8.73 8.68
CA GLN A 89 4.98 9.03 7.39
C GLN A 89 6.23 8.17 7.19
N LYS A 90 7.04 7.97 8.24
CA LYS A 90 8.21 7.08 8.20
C LYS A 90 7.80 5.62 7.92
N ASN A 91 6.69 5.17 8.51
CA ASN A 91 6.13 3.85 8.24
C ASN A 91 5.67 3.70 6.78
N ALA A 92 5.04 4.73 6.20
CA ALA A 92 4.65 4.74 4.79
C ALA A 92 5.86 4.65 3.85
N ILE A 93 6.93 5.40 4.14
CA ILE A 93 8.19 5.35 3.37
C ILE A 93 8.82 3.95 3.47
N SER A 94 8.88 3.40 4.69
CA SER A 94 9.43 2.06 4.93
C SER A 94 8.65 0.98 4.18
N LEU A 95 7.32 1.07 4.16
CA LEU A 95 6.48 0.15 3.41
C LEU A 95 6.74 0.27 1.90
N ALA A 96 6.76 1.49 1.36
CA ALA A 96 6.97 1.74 -0.05
C ALA A 96 8.35 1.28 -0.56
N ALA A 97 9.38 1.29 0.30
CA ALA A 97 10.72 0.80 -0.03
C ALA A 97 10.72 -0.70 -0.42
N TYR A 98 9.78 -1.50 0.09
CA TYR A 98 9.60 -2.90 -0.30
C TYR A 98 9.09 -3.06 -1.73
N PHE A 99 8.23 -2.15 -2.19
CA PHE A 99 7.59 -2.17 -3.52
C PHE A 99 8.47 -1.58 -4.64
N ASN A 100 9.79 -1.65 -4.49
CA ASN A 100 10.71 -1.09 -5.48
C ASN A 100 10.81 -1.94 -6.74
N THR A 101 11.10 -1.28 -7.87
CA THR A 101 11.21 -1.94 -9.18
C THR A 101 12.41 -2.89 -9.27
N HIS A 102 13.47 -2.67 -8.48
CA HIS A 102 14.62 -3.57 -8.47
C HIS A 102 14.23 -4.98 -8.00
N ARG A 103 13.51 -5.09 -6.87
CA ARG A 103 12.95 -6.36 -6.37
C ARG A 103 12.07 -7.02 -7.42
N MET A 104 11.15 -6.26 -8.03
CA MET A 104 10.25 -6.80 -9.05
C MET A 104 11.05 -7.39 -10.23
N VAL A 105 12.01 -6.65 -10.78
CA VAL A 105 12.83 -7.11 -11.92
C VAL A 105 13.67 -8.33 -11.54
N GLU A 106 14.24 -8.35 -10.33
CA GLU A 106 14.99 -9.49 -9.79
C GLU A 106 14.11 -10.75 -9.71
N GLU A 107 12.90 -10.63 -9.16
CA GLU A 107 11.95 -11.75 -9.08
C GLU A 107 11.51 -12.26 -10.46
N TYR A 108 11.29 -11.36 -11.43
CA TYR A 108 10.99 -11.75 -12.81
C TYR A 108 12.18 -12.47 -13.45
N ALA A 109 13.40 -11.93 -13.28
CA ALA A 109 14.62 -12.51 -13.81
C ALA A 109 14.84 -13.93 -13.27
N GLU A 110 14.62 -14.15 -11.98
CA GLU A 110 14.84 -15.45 -11.33
C GLU A 110 13.71 -16.45 -11.59
N LYS A 111 12.45 -16.05 -11.34
CA LYS A 111 11.31 -16.98 -11.26
C LYS A 111 10.65 -17.22 -12.61
N ALA A 112 10.52 -16.18 -13.42
CA ALA A 112 9.83 -16.26 -14.71
C ALA A 112 10.80 -16.56 -15.86
N TYR A 113 11.88 -15.77 -15.97
CA TYR A 113 12.81 -15.85 -17.10
C TYR A 113 14.03 -16.73 -16.86
N LYS A 114 14.32 -17.12 -15.61
CA LYS A 114 15.47 -17.95 -15.21
C LYS A 114 16.80 -17.43 -15.77
N LEU A 115 16.97 -16.11 -15.77
CA LEU A 115 18.17 -15.44 -16.25
C LEU A 115 19.35 -15.77 -15.35
N LYS A 116 20.53 -15.92 -15.97
CA LYS A 116 21.79 -16.05 -15.23
C LYS A 116 22.41 -14.67 -15.09
N ARG A 117 22.78 -14.28 -13.88
CA ARG A 117 23.48 -13.03 -13.61
C ARG A 117 24.75 -12.99 -14.46
N GLN A 118 24.84 -12.02 -15.36
CA GLN A 118 26.03 -11.82 -16.16
C GLN A 118 27.18 -11.39 -15.24
N LYS A 119 28.40 -11.87 -15.51
CA LYS A 119 29.58 -11.37 -14.79
C LYS A 119 29.69 -9.86 -15.03
N PRO A 120 30.13 -9.08 -14.03
CA PRO A 120 30.36 -7.65 -14.20
C PRO A 120 31.22 -7.43 -15.45
N TRP A 121 30.80 -6.49 -16.30
CA TRP A 121 31.59 -6.13 -17.46
C TRP A 121 32.96 -5.65 -16.99
N LYS A 122 34.01 -6.19 -17.61
CA LYS A 122 35.38 -5.74 -17.39
C LYS A 122 35.77 -4.92 -18.60
N PHE A 123 36.10 -3.65 -18.39
CA PHE A 123 36.82 -2.89 -19.40
C PHE A 123 38.19 -3.55 -19.57
N ILE A 124 38.56 -3.82 -20.82
CA ILE A 124 39.90 -4.29 -21.18
C ILE A 124 40.53 -3.12 -21.91
N GLU A 125 41.56 -2.52 -21.31
CA GLU A 125 42.43 -1.52 -21.94
C GLU A 125 43.33 -2.15 -23.01
#